data_AF-A0A1S2IMY3-F1
#
_entry.id   AF-A0A1S2IMY3-F1
#
_cell.length_a   1.000
_cell.length_b   1.000
_cell.length_c   1.000
_cell.angle_alpha   90.00
_cell.angle_beta   90.00
_cell.angle_gamma   90.00
#
_symmetry.space_group_name_H-M   'P 1'
#
loop_
_entity.id
_entity.type
_entity.pdbx_description
1 polymer ?
#
loop_
_entity_poly.entity_id
_entity_poly.type
_entity_poly.pdbx_seq_one_letter_code
_entity_poly.pdbx_strand_id
1 'polypeptide(L)'
;MTGTVPSDDVELELTGRIRTASNASFLARLGDVSVIYKPVAGERPLWDFPDGRLADREVAAYLVSEALGWDVVPRTWLRDGPLGEGMVQLWQDVDPEQDAVDLVPVDDLPDDGWRLVLEGDGDDGPVALIHEDSEALRRMAVFDVVVNNADRKGAHVLALPDGRRHGVDHGLTFHAEHKLRTVLWGWIGDPLTADEADGVGRVRSALSGSLGSTLAPLLTPDELEALDDRCARLLASPVFPEPHGPMPAVPWPVF
;
A
#
# COMPACT_ATOMS: atom_id res chain seq x y z
N MET A 1 -4.87 2.95 20.37
CA MET A 1 -5.08 1.60 20.94
C MET A 1 -5.01 0.63 19.78
N THR A 2 -4.03 -0.26 19.75
CA THR A 2 -3.95 -1.31 18.73
C THR A 2 -5.20 -2.20 18.88
N GLY A 3 -6.09 -2.15 17.89
CA GLY A 3 -7.31 -2.97 17.90
C GLY A 3 -6.93 -4.43 18.10
N THR A 4 -7.40 -5.02 19.20
CA THR A 4 -7.19 -6.44 19.48
C THR A 4 -7.89 -7.21 18.36
N VAL A 5 -7.18 -8.12 17.68
CA VAL A 5 -7.84 -8.97 16.67
C VAL A 5 -8.91 -9.78 17.38
N PRO A 6 -10.17 -9.67 16.94
CA PRO A 6 -11.24 -10.53 17.45
C PRO A 6 -10.83 -11.99 17.27
N SER A 7 -11.13 -12.84 18.26
CA SER A 7 -10.90 -14.29 18.15
C SER A 7 -11.52 -14.84 16.86
N ASP A 8 -10.93 -15.89 16.29
CA ASP A 8 -11.46 -16.56 15.10
C ASP A 8 -12.89 -17.09 15.30
N ASP A 9 -13.27 -17.35 16.56
CA ASP A 9 -14.63 -17.75 16.96
C ASP A 9 -15.70 -16.66 16.74
N VAL A 10 -15.30 -15.42 16.54
CA VAL A 10 -16.23 -14.32 16.23
C VAL A 10 -16.65 -14.41 14.77
N GLU A 11 -17.95 -14.56 14.53
CA GLU A 11 -18.52 -14.64 13.17
C GLU A 11 -18.30 -13.33 12.39
N LEU A 12 -17.97 -13.47 11.10
CA LEU A 12 -17.80 -12.35 10.17
C LEU A 12 -19.12 -12.06 9.45
N GLU A 13 -19.75 -10.94 9.76
CA GLU A 13 -21.04 -10.54 9.20
C GLU A 13 -20.86 -9.49 8.10
N LEU A 14 -21.33 -9.78 6.89
CA LEU A 14 -21.29 -8.80 5.78
C LEU A 14 -22.36 -7.72 5.97
N THR A 15 -21.95 -6.46 6.00
CA THR A 15 -22.86 -5.31 6.18
C THR A 15 -23.07 -4.51 4.91
N GLY A 16 -22.14 -4.58 3.94
CA GLY A 16 -22.26 -3.89 2.67
C GLY A 16 -21.28 -4.38 1.63
N ARG A 17 -21.52 -4.04 0.35
CA ARG A 17 -20.60 -4.30 -0.76
C ARG A 17 -20.08 -3.00 -1.34
N ILE A 18 -18.77 -2.89 -1.47
CA ILE A 18 -18.11 -1.77 -2.15
C ILE A 18 -18.18 -2.04 -3.65
N ARG A 19 -18.90 -1.18 -4.38
CA ARG A 19 -19.18 -1.39 -5.82
C ARG A 19 -18.15 -0.76 -6.75
N THR A 20 -17.35 0.16 -6.23
CA THR A 20 -16.28 0.85 -6.96
C THR A 20 -15.01 0.00 -7.11
N ALA A 21 -14.86 -1.06 -6.30
CA ALA A 21 -13.71 -1.95 -6.36
C ALA A 21 -13.78 -2.91 -7.56
N SER A 22 -12.64 -3.11 -8.22
CA SER A 22 -12.50 -4.08 -9.32
C SER A 22 -12.71 -5.53 -8.84
N ASN A 23 -12.18 -5.88 -7.67
CA ASN A 23 -12.41 -7.17 -7.03
C ASN A 23 -13.55 -7.11 -6.01
N ALA A 24 -14.14 -8.25 -5.66
CA ALA A 24 -15.22 -8.25 -4.67
C ALA A 24 -14.70 -7.79 -3.30
N SER A 25 -15.20 -6.66 -2.83
CA SER A 25 -14.84 -6.06 -1.53
C SER A 25 -16.09 -5.77 -0.73
N PHE A 26 -16.08 -6.11 0.54
CA PHE A 26 -17.24 -6.01 1.43
C PHE A 26 -16.86 -5.25 2.70
N LEU A 27 -17.77 -4.38 3.14
CA LEU A 27 -17.77 -3.90 4.52
C LEU A 27 -18.38 -5.00 5.38
N ALA A 28 -17.72 -5.37 6.46
CA ALA A 28 -18.14 -6.43 7.36
C ALA A 28 -17.90 -6.05 8.82
N ARG A 29 -18.44 -6.85 9.74
CA ARG A 29 -18.24 -6.72 11.18
C ARG A 29 -17.75 -8.01 11.80
N LEU A 30 -16.86 -7.87 12.77
CA LEU A 30 -16.46 -8.90 13.72
C LEU A 30 -16.90 -8.45 15.11
N GLY A 31 -18.12 -8.84 15.50
CA GLY A 31 -18.81 -8.26 16.66
C GLY A 31 -18.95 -6.75 16.51
N ASP A 32 -18.21 -5.99 17.32
CA ASP A 32 -18.23 -4.52 17.32
C ASP A 32 -17.16 -3.87 16.42
N VAL A 33 -16.28 -4.66 15.82
CA VAL A 33 -15.18 -4.16 15.00
C VAL A 33 -15.59 -4.14 13.52
N SER A 34 -15.55 -2.95 12.90
CA SER A 34 -15.73 -2.80 11.45
C SER A 34 -14.46 -3.21 10.71
N VAL A 35 -14.63 -3.94 9.61
CA VAL A 35 -13.52 -4.44 8.78
C VAL A 35 -13.88 -4.42 7.30
N ILE A 36 -12.85 -4.39 6.45
CA ILE A 36 -12.95 -4.76 5.04
C ILE A 36 -12.68 -6.25 4.91
N TYR A 37 -13.50 -6.95 4.12
CA TYR A 37 -13.30 -8.34 3.74
C TYR A 37 -13.23 -8.47 2.22
N LYS A 38 -12.15 -9.07 1.71
CA LYS A 38 -11.97 -9.41 0.29
C LYS A 38 -11.79 -10.94 0.17
N PRO A 39 -12.84 -11.69 -0.23
CA PRO A 39 -12.74 -13.14 -0.41
C PRO A 39 -11.83 -13.49 -1.58
N VAL A 40 -11.05 -14.57 -1.45
CA VAL A 40 -10.22 -15.13 -2.54
C VAL A 40 -11.08 -15.46 -3.76
N ALA A 41 -12.26 -16.04 -3.56
CA ALA A 41 -13.18 -16.37 -4.64
C ALA A 41 -13.73 -15.14 -5.40
N GLY A 42 -13.53 -13.93 -4.85
CA GLY A 42 -13.90 -12.65 -5.45
C GLY A 42 -12.80 -11.99 -6.29
N GLU A 43 -11.63 -12.61 -6.37
CA GLU A 43 -10.50 -12.13 -7.16
C GLU A 43 -10.74 -12.38 -8.66
N ARG A 44 -10.38 -11.40 -9.47
CA ARG A 44 -10.32 -11.52 -10.93
C ARG A 44 -8.88 -11.82 -11.33
N PRO A 45 -8.65 -12.83 -12.18
CA PRO A 45 -7.32 -13.08 -12.73
C PRO A 45 -6.78 -11.84 -13.44
N LEU A 46 -5.51 -11.53 -13.19
CA LEU A 46 -4.78 -10.43 -13.83
C LEU A 46 -3.60 -11.03 -14.59
N TRP A 47 -3.52 -10.73 -15.89
CA TRP A 47 -2.48 -11.31 -16.75
C TRP A 47 -1.07 -10.90 -16.30
N ASP A 48 -0.95 -9.75 -15.66
CA ASP A 48 0.29 -9.16 -15.19
C ASP A 48 0.59 -9.47 -13.71
N PHE A 49 -0.29 -10.22 -13.04
CA PHE A 49 -0.11 -10.82 -11.71
C PHE A 49 -0.65 -12.27 -11.73
N PRO A 50 0.03 -13.18 -12.46
CA PRO A 50 -0.50 -14.52 -12.76
C PRO A 50 -0.44 -15.49 -11.58
N ASP A 51 0.45 -15.25 -10.61
CA ASP A 51 0.74 -16.16 -9.51
C ASP A 51 0.17 -15.67 -8.17
N GLY A 52 -0.13 -16.61 -7.28
CA GLY A 52 -0.62 -16.33 -5.93
C GLY A 52 -2.03 -15.74 -5.88
N ARG A 53 -2.43 -15.23 -4.71
CA ARG A 53 -3.74 -14.60 -4.46
C ARG A 53 -3.55 -13.16 -4.05
N LEU A 54 -4.46 -12.28 -4.47
CA LEU A 54 -4.42 -10.87 -4.09
C LEU A 54 -4.61 -10.69 -2.57
N ALA A 55 -5.45 -11.52 -1.96
CA ALA A 55 -5.64 -11.55 -0.51
C ALA A 55 -4.35 -11.87 0.25
N ASP A 56 -3.50 -12.76 -0.27
CA ASP A 56 -2.22 -13.10 0.36
C ASP A 56 -1.25 -11.92 0.31
N ARG A 57 -1.22 -11.21 -0.82
CA ARG A 57 -0.39 -10.00 -1.01
C ARG A 57 -0.80 -8.87 -0.07
N GLU A 58 -2.10 -8.71 0.21
CA GLU A 58 -2.60 -7.74 1.19
C GLU A 58 -2.09 -8.05 2.61
N VAL A 59 -2.06 -9.32 3.00
CA VAL A 59 -1.52 -9.75 4.30
C VAL A 59 0.00 -9.60 4.33
N ALA A 60 0.69 -9.99 3.25
CA ALA A 60 2.14 -9.82 3.11
C ALA A 60 2.56 -8.34 3.24
N ALA A 61 1.78 -7.42 2.65
CA ALA A 61 1.97 -5.98 2.75
C ALA A 61 1.87 -5.49 4.21
N TYR A 62 0.88 -5.96 4.97
CA TYR A 62 0.79 -5.67 6.40
C TYR A 62 2.01 -6.19 7.19
N LEU A 63 2.45 -7.43 6.93
CA LEU A 63 3.61 -8.00 7.62
C LEU A 63 4.91 -7.24 7.34
N VAL A 64 5.11 -6.76 6.11
CA VAL A 64 6.26 -5.91 5.76
C VAL A 64 6.14 -4.54 6.43
N SER A 65 4.95 -3.94 6.48
CA SER A 65 4.70 -2.69 7.22
C SER A 65 5.05 -2.81 8.71
N GLU A 66 4.67 -3.91 9.35
CA GLU A 66 5.03 -4.17 10.75
C GLU A 66 6.55 -4.33 10.94
N ALA A 67 7.23 -4.98 9.99
CA ALA A 67 8.68 -5.14 10.03
C ALA A 67 9.42 -3.81 9.81
N LEU A 68 8.88 -2.90 8.99
CA LEU A 68 9.35 -1.52 8.90
C LEU A 68 9.15 -0.77 10.21
N GLY A 69 8.08 -1.05 10.95
CA GLY A 69 7.80 -0.44 12.26
C GLY A 69 7.17 0.95 12.16
N TRP A 70 6.53 1.27 11.04
CA TRP A 70 5.96 2.59 10.76
C TRP A 70 4.43 2.61 10.72
N ASP A 71 3.76 1.46 10.89
CA ASP A 71 2.30 1.34 10.87
C ASP A 71 1.69 1.93 9.59
N VAL A 72 2.28 1.60 8.42
CA VAL A 72 1.83 2.10 7.10
C VAL A 72 0.55 1.41 6.65
N VAL A 73 0.40 0.11 6.90
CA VAL A 73 -0.74 -0.68 6.44
C VAL A 73 -1.61 -1.02 7.64
N PRO A 74 -2.93 -0.75 7.61
CA PRO A 74 -3.83 -1.18 8.67
C PRO A 74 -3.73 -2.68 8.87
N ARG A 75 -3.96 -3.12 10.11
CA ARG A 75 -3.90 -4.54 10.45
C ARG A 75 -4.73 -5.39 9.49
N THR A 76 -4.06 -6.34 8.84
CA THR A 76 -4.63 -7.21 7.79
C THR A 76 -4.25 -8.66 8.04
N TRP A 77 -5.21 -9.60 7.96
CA TRP A 77 -4.98 -11.03 8.19
C TRP A 77 -5.91 -11.89 7.35
N LEU A 78 -5.57 -13.18 7.19
CA LEU A 78 -6.43 -14.16 6.52
C LEU A 78 -7.37 -14.82 7.52
N ARG A 79 -8.60 -15.12 7.09
CA ARG A 79 -9.54 -15.97 7.83
C ARG A 79 -10.66 -16.48 6.93
N ASP A 80 -11.40 -17.47 7.45
CA ASP A 80 -12.68 -17.87 6.89
C ASP A 80 -13.75 -16.79 7.06
N GLY A 81 -14.65 -16.72 6.08
CA GLY A 81 -15.80 -15.82 6.06
C GLY A 81 -16.95 -16.37 5.21
N PRO A 82 -18.08 -15.63 5.11
CA PRO A 82 -19.31 -16.11 4.45
C PRO A 82 -19.16 -16.45 2.96
N LEU A 83 -18.10 -15.98 2.31
CA LEU A 83 -17.80 -16.23 0.89
C LEU A 83 -16.49 -17.03 0.70
N GLY A 84 -16.06 -17.75 1.75
CA GLY A 84 -14.82 -18.52 1.78
C GLY A 84 -13.67 -17.79 2.49
N GLU A 85 -12.46 -18.35 2.40
CA GLU A 85 -11.26 -17.68 2.90
C GLU A 85 -11.04 -16.35 2.18
N GLY A 86 -10.56 -15.35 2.91
CA GLY A 86 -10.21 -14.05 2.37
C GLY A 86 -9.36 -13.22 3.32
N MET A 87 -8.84 -12.10 2.82
CA MET A 87 -8.22 -11.11 3.71
C MET A 87 -9.29 -10.31 4.43
N VAL A 88 -8.98 -9.97 5.67
CA VAL A 88 -9.73 -9.04 6.51
C VAL A 88 -8.78 -7.93 6.96
N GLN A 89 -9.20 -6.68 6.81
CA GLN A 89 -8.43 -5.50 7.18
C GLN A 89 -9.25 -4.60 8.10
N LEU A 90 -8.65 -4.09 9.17
CA LEU A 90 -9.33 -3.17 10.08
C LEU A 90 -9.78 -1.91 9.35
N TRP A 91 -11.07 -1.57 9.47
CA TRP A 91 -11.59 -0.31 8.98
C TRP A 91 -10.93 0.86 9.71
N GLN A 92 -10.57 1.91 8.97
CA GLN A 92 -10.01 3.13 9.53
C GLN A 92 -10.97 4.30 9.29
N ASP A 93 -11.18 5.10 10.32
CA ASP A 93 -11.95 6.34 10.23
C ASP A 93 -11.03 7.45 9.71
N VAL A 94 -11.26 7.84 8.45
CA VAL A 94 -10.52 8.92 7.80
C VAL A 94 -11.04 10.28 8.25
N ASP A 95 -10.14 11.26 8.29
CA ASP A 95 -10.50 12.66 8.42
C ASP A 95 -10.88 13.20 7.03
N PRO A 96 -12.17 13.50 6.77
CA PRO A 96 -12.60 13.95 5.45
C PRO A 96 -12.14 15.38 5.11
N GLU A 97 -11.55 16.10 6.06
CA GLU A 97 -11.00 17.44 5.84
C GLU A 97 -9.51 17.41 5.45
N GLN A 98 -8.90 16.21 5.37
CA GLN A 98 -7.49 16.04 5.02
C GLN A 98 -7.32 15.20 3.76
N ASP A 99 -6.75 15.81 2.72
CA ASP A 99 -6.26 15.11 1.55
C ASP A 99 -4.73 15.03 1.58
N ALA A 100 -4.19 13.82 1.37
CA ALA A 100 -2.74 13.59 1.33
C ALA A 100 -2.19 13.64 -0.10
N VAL A 101 -3.06 13.53 -1.10
CA VAL A 101 -2.77 13.57 -2.53
C VAL A 101 -3.89 14.36 -3.18
N ASP A 102 -3.55 15.31 -4.04
CA ASP A 102 -4.53 16.18 -4.69
C ASP A 102 -4.17 16.45 -6.15
N LEU A 103 -5.16 16.86 -6.94
CA LEU A 103 -5.01 17.33 -8.30
C LEU A 103 -5.50 18.78 -8.39
N VAL A 104 -4.56 19.72 -8.46
CA VAL A 104 -4.84 21.16 -8.43
C VAL A 104 -4.52 21.81 -9.77
N PRO A 105 -5.14 22.96 -10.13
CA PRO A 105 -4.63 23.80 -11.21
C PRO A 105 -3.17 24.19 -10.96
N VAL A 106 -2.35 24.25 -12.02
CA VAL A 106 -0.91 24.61 -11.88
C VAL A 106 -0.72 26.00 -11.26
N ASP A 107 -1.63 26.93 -11.55
CA ASP A 107 -1.60 28.28 -10.99
C ASP A 107 -1.99 28.35 -9.51
N ASP A 108 -2.59 27.27 -8.97
CA ASP A 108 -3.06 27.16 -7.59
C ASP A 108 -2.17 26.22 -6.74
N LEU A 109 -0.94 25.98 -7.17
CA LEU A 109 0.03 25.19 -6.41
C LEU A 109 0.28 25.82 -5.02
N PRO A 110 0.17 25.04 -3.93
CA PRO A 110 0.51 25.51 -2.59
C PRO A 110 1.98 25.93 -2.47
N ASP A 111 2.24 26.99 -1.70
CA ASP A 111 3.60 27.52 -1.49
C ASP A 111 4.50 26.58 -0.66
N ASP A 112 3.92 25.81 0.27
CA ASP A 112 4.64 24.94 1.20
C ASP A 112 3.85 23.67 1.54
N GLY A 113 4.53 22.67 2.11
CA GLY A 113 3.91 21.45 2.62
C GLY A 113 3.49 20.41 1.56
N TRP A 114 3.80 20.64 0.28
CA TRP A 114 3.44 19.75 -0.83
C TRP A 114 4.63 19.50 -1.77
N ARG A 115 4.61 18.35 -2.43
CA ARG A 115 5.53 17.98 -3.50
C ARG A 115 4.80 17.83 -4.82
N LEU A 116 5.38 18.43 -5.86
CA LEU A 116 4.95 18.20 -7.23
C LEU A 116 5.36 16.81 -7.70
N VAL A 117 4.42 16.07 -8.27
CA VAL A 117 4.62 14.73 -8.83
C VAL A 117 4.79 14.82 -10.34
N LEU A 118 3.80 15.41 -11.00
CA LEU A 118 3.79 15.68 -12.44
C LEU A 118 2.77 16.76 -12.77
N GLU A 119 2.95 17.38 -13.92
CA GLU A 119 1.95 18.25 -14.56
C GLU A 119 1.32 17.52 -15.75
N GLY A 120 0.09 17.89 -16.09
CA GLY A 120 -0.64 17.36 -17.24
C GLY A 120 -1.77 18.28 -17.69
N ASP A 121 -2.46 17.88 -18.75
CA ASP A 121 -3.60 18.61 -19.29
C ASP A 121 -4.90 18.07 -18.68
N GLY A 122 -5.64 18.91 -17.95
CA GLY A 122 -7.00 18.66 -17.49
C GLY A 122 -8.05 19.28 -18.41
N ASP A 123 -9.33 18.99 -18.16
CA ASP A 123 -10.44 19.50 -18.97
C ASP A 123 -10.55 21.03 -18.92
N ASP A 124 -10.20 21.64 -17.79
CA ASP A 124 -10.28 23.08 -17.53
C ASP A 124 -8.92 23.81 -17.64
N GLY A 125 -7.86 23.11 -18.09
CA GLY A 125 -6.51 23.65 -18.25
C GLY A 125 -5.42 22.79 -17.61
N PRO A 126 -4.18 23.30 -17.52
CA PRO A 126 -3.06 22.57 -16.91
C PRO A 126 -3.33 22.26 -15.43
N VAL A 127 -3.08 21.01 -15.05
CA VAL A 127 -3.22 20.51 -13.68
C VAL A 127 -1.91 19.89 -13.19
N ALA A 128 -1.70 19.96 -11.89
CA ALA A 128 -0.57 19.35 -11.18
C ALA A 128 -1.08 18.28 -10.22
N LEU A 129 -0.50 17.09 -10.31
CA LEU A 129 -0.63 16.07 -9.28
C LEU A 129 0.38 16.39 -8.18
N ILE A 130 -0.11 16.51 -6.95
CA ILE A 130 0.70 16.81 -5.77
C ILE A 130 0.42 15.83 -4.64
N HIS A 131 1.36 15.69 -3.72
CA HIS A 131 1.13 15.00 -2.44
C HIS A 131 1.76 15.78 -1.28
N GLU A 132 1.27 15.54 -0.07
CA GLU A 132 1.81 16.19 1.13
C GLU A 132 3.31 15.86 1.33
N ASP A 133 4.08 16.83 1.79
CA ASP A 133 5.49 16.66 2.18
C ASP A 133 5.59 16.32 3.67
N SER A 134 5.05 15.15 4.05
CA SER A 134 5.02 14.69 5.43
C SER A 134 5.93 13.48 5.66
N GLU A 135 6.46 13.34 6.87
CA GLU A 135 7.25 12.15 7.28
C GLU A 135 6.41 10.86 7.18
N ALA A 136 5.11 10.95 7.51
CA ALA A 136 4.19 9.81 7.46
C ALA A 136 3.99 9.30 6.02
N LEU A 137 3.75 10.21 5.07
CA LEU A 137 3.57 9.82 3.67
C LEU A 137 4.89 9.42 3.01
N ARG A 138 6.00 10.05 3.40
CA ARG A 138 7.34 9.66 2.92
C ARG A 138 7.70 8.23 3.30
N ARG A 139 7.35 7.78 4.51
CA ARG A 139 7.50 6.37 4.93
C ARG A 139 6.65 5.42 4.08
N MET A 140 5.45 5.83 3.67
CA MET A 140 4.63 5.06 2.73
C MET A 140 5.29 4.97 1.34
N ALA A 141 5.95 6.03 0.87
CA ALA A 141 6.69 5.98 -0.39
C ALA A 141 7.86 4.98 -0.32
N VAL A 142 8.61 4.93 0.79
CA VAL A 142 9.64 3.90 1.02
C VAL A 142 9.02 2.50 1.03
N PHE A 143 7.90 2.33 1.72
CA PHE A 143 7.15 1.07 1.73
C PHE A 143 6.77 0.63 0.30
N ASP A 144 6.22 1.53 -0.53
CA ASP A 144 5.83 1.23 -1.92
C ASP A 144 7.03 0.75 -2.76
N VAL A 145 8.21 1.34 -2.57
CA VAL A 145 9.45 0.90 -3.23
C VAL A 145 9.83 -0.53 -2.80
N VAL A 146 9.78 -0.81 -1.50
CA VAL A 146 10.14 -2.12 -0.94
C VAL A 146 9.19 -3.21 -1.45
N VAL A 147 7.88 -2.95 -1.38
CA VAL A 147 6.86 -3.92 -1.80
C VAL A 147 6.57 -3.89 -3.30
N ASN A 148 7.22 -3.02 -4.09
CA ASN A 148 6.99 -2.89 -5.53
C ASN A 148 5.49 -2.65 -5.85
N ASN A 149 4.88 -1.68 -5.17
CA ASN A 149 3.45 -1.41 -5.31
C ASN A 149 3.12 -0.89 -6.71
N ALA A 150 2.28 -1.63 -7.43
CA ALA A 150 1.93 -1.33 -8.80
C ALA A 150 0.67 -0.49 -8.97
N ASP A 151 0.01 -0.05 -7.89
CA ASP A 151 -1.27 0.68 -8.00
C ASP A 151 -1.53 1.66 -6.85
N ARG A 152 -0.51 2.37 -6.33
CA ARG A 152 -0.75 3.40 -5.31
C ARG A 152 -1.43 4.63 -5.92
N LYS A 153 -2.73 4.75 -5.68
CA LYS A 153 -3.57 5.91 -6.03
C LYS A 153 -3.74 6.84 -4.84
N GLY A 154 -4.18 8.08 -5.09
CA GLY A 154 -4.50 9.04 -4.03
C GLY A 154 -5.57 8.53 -3.08
N ALA A 155 -6.64 7.90 -3.61
CA ALA A 155 -7.70 7.29 -2.81
C ALA A 155 -7.26 6.09 -1.96
N HIS A 156 -6.04 5.57 -2.18
CA HIS A 156 -5.46 4.50 -1.38
C HIS A 156 -4.66 5.02 -0.18
N VAL A 157 -4.57 6.34 -0.01
CA VAL A 157 -3.91 7.01 1.12
C VAL A 157 -4.99 7.54 2.06
N LEU A 158 -5.11 6.91 3.22
CA LEU A 158 -6.07 7.25 4.26
C LEU A 158 -5.43 8.26 5.23
N ALA A 159 -5.94 9.49 5.25
CA ALA A 159 -5.54 10.50 6.23
C ALA A 159 -6.31 10.29 7.54
N LEU A 160 -5.58 10.02 8.64
CA LEU A 160 -6.18 9.83 9.95
C LEU A 160 -6.15 11.13 10.78
N PRO A 161 -7.14 11.33 11.69
CA PRO A 161 -7.21 12.54 12.52
C PRO A 161 -5.99 12.78 13.43
N ASP A 162 -5.19 11.75 13.70
CA ASP A 162 -3.98 11.83 14.52
C ASP A 162 -2.69 12.12 13.71
N GLY A 163 -2.83 12.44 12.42
CA GLY A 163 -1.72 12.75 11.52
C GLY A 163 -1.04 11.53 10.91
N ARG A 164 -1.47 10.31 11.25
CA ARG A 164 -0.99 9.10 10.54
C ARG A 164 -1.54 9.04 9.12
N ARG A 165 -0.82 8.30 8.28
CA ARG A 165 -1.22 7.95 6.91
C ARG A 165 -1.21 6.44 6.77
N HIS A 166 -2.36 5.88 6.44
CA HIS A 166 -2.49 4.45 6.18
C HIS A 166 -2.65 4.20 4.69
N GLY A 167 -1.91 3.24 4.15
CA GLY A 167 -2.06 2.74 2.79
C GLY A 167 -3.06 1.59 2.78
N VAL A 168 -3.88 1.50 1.73
CA VAL A 168 -4.75 0.34 1.47
C VAL A 168 -4.60 -0.17 0.04
N ASP A 169 -5.27 -1.27 -0.28
CA ASP A 169 -5.32 -1.91 -1.60
C ASP A 169 -3.96 -2.37 -2.15
N HIS A 170 -3.31 -3.27 -1.41
CA HIS A 170 -1.98 -3.81 -1.72
C HIS A 170 -2.03 -5.14 -2.48
N GLY A 171 -3.18 -5.49 -3.09
CA GLY A 171 -3.29 -6.69 -3.91
C GLY A 171 -2.28 -6.72 -5.08
N LEU A 172 -1.81 -5.56 -5.55
CA LEU A 172 -0.86 -5.44 -6.66
C LEU A 172 0.55 -5.09 -6.18
N THR A 173 1.09 -5.90 -5.28
CA THR A 173 2.44 -5.75 -4.69
C THR A 173 3.26 -7.03 -4.86
N PHE A 174 4.57 -6.97 -4.58
CA PHE A 174 5.55 -8.06 -4.52
C PHE A 174 5.98 -8.73 -5.81
N HIS A 175 5.41 -8.34 -6.96
CA HIS A 175 5.79 -8.92 -8.26
C HIS A 175 7.32 -8.98 -8.42
N ALA A 176 7.83 -10.10 -8.96
CA ALA A 176 9.25 -10.35 -9.10
C ALA A 176 9.92 -9.31 -10.02
N GLU A 177 9.31 -9.02 -11.16
CA GLU A 177 9.69 -7.92 -12.04
C GLU A 177 9.24 -6.56 -11.50
N HIS A 178 9.97 -5.50 -11.86
CA HIS A 178 9.61 -4.12 -11.50
C HIS A 178 8.24 -3.73 -12.05
N LYS A 179 7.36 -3.24 -11.15
CA LYS A 179 6.02 -2.76 -11.47
C LYS A 179 5.62 -1.51 -10.68
N LEU A 180 6.55 -0.88 -9.94
CA LEU A 180 6.24 0.25 -9.07
C LEU A 180 5.53 1.36 -9.83
N ARG A 181 4.29 1.65 -9.43
CA ARG A 181 3.52 2.80 -9.89
C ARG A 181 2.84 3.44 -8.70
N THR A 182 3.14 4.71 -8.48
CA THR A 182 2.66 5.44 -7.31
C THR A 182 2.38 6.90 -7.63
N VAL A 183 1.46 7.51 -6.90
CA VAL A 183 1.28 8.97 -6.88
C VAL A 183 2.33 9.65 -5.97
N LEU A 184 3.22 8.91 -5.32
CA LEU A 184 4.17 9.41 -4.32
C LEU A 184 5.59 9.65 -4.86
N TRP A 185 5.70 10.11 -6.11
CA TRP A 185 7.00 10.33 -6.77
C TRP A 185 7.67 11.67 -6.44
N GLY A 186 7.06 12.53 -5.63
CA GLY A 186 7.59 13.88 -5.37
C GLY A 186 8.93 13.94 -4.63
N TRP A 187 9.46 12.79 -4.20
CA TRP A 187 10.78 12.63 -3.58
C TRP A 187 11.81 11.92 -4.48
N ILE A 188 11.55 11.72 -5.78
CA ILE A 188 12.52 11.10 -6.70
C ILE A 188 13.91 11.73 -6.53
N GLY A 189 14.94 10.89 -6.37
CA GLY A 189 16.33 11.32 -6.25
C GLY A 189 16.72 11.86 -4.87
N ASP A 190 15.76 12.10 -3.97
CA ASP A 190 16.09 12.47 -2.60
C ASP A 190 16.81 11.32 -1.88
N PRO A 191 17.81 11.61 -1.04
CA PRO A 191 18.43 10.60 -0.19
C PRO A 191 17.43 10.09 0.84
N LEU A 192 17.48 8.79 1.12
CA LEU A 192 16.79 8.22 2.28
C LEU A 192 17.42 8.76 3.56
N THR A 193 16.60 9.02 4.56
CA THR A 193 17.06 9.32 5.91
C THR A 193 17.67 8.06 6.56
N ALA A 194 18.43 8.24 7.63
CA ALA A 194 18.96 7.11 8.39
C ALA A 194 17.85 6.21 8.95
N ASP A 195 16.75 6.78 9.44
CA ASP A 195 15.59 6.01 9.92
C ASP A 195 14.94 5.19 8.80
N GLU A 196 14.79 5.79 7.61
CA GLU A 196 14.25 5.11 6.42
C GLU A 196 15.13 3.93 6.00
N ALA A 197 16.44 4.13 5.91
CA ALA A 197 17.39 3.08 5.59
C ALA A 197 17.41 1.98 6.68
N ASP A 198 17.38 2.36 7.96
CA ASP A 198 17.31 1.40 9.07
C ASP A 198 16.02 0.57 9.01
N GLY A 199 14.89 1.17 8.61
CA GLY A 199 13.63 0.45 8.35
C GLY A 199 13.77 -0.63 7.29
N VAL A 200 14.34 -0.28 6.13
CA VAL A 200 14.60 -1.25 5.05
C VAL A 200 15.57 -2.35 5.53
N GLY A 201 16.57 -1.97 6.34
CA GLY A 201 17.49 -2.92 6.98
C GLY A 201 16.81 -3.91 7.92
N ARG A 202 15.79 -3.46 8.68
CA ARG A 202 14.98 -4.34 9.55
C ARG A 202 14.21 -5.38 8.73
N VAL A 203 13.53 -4.95 7.66
CA VAL A 203 12.81 -5.87 6.76
C VAL A 203 13.76 -6.93 6.22
N ARG A 204 14.87 -6.49 5.60
CA ARG A 204 15.85 -7.40 4.99
C ARG A 204 16.42 -8.41 5.99
N SER A 205 16.80 -7.95 7.19
CA SER A 205 17.31 -8.83 8.24
C SER A 205 16.27 -9.86 8.66
N ALA A 206 15.00 -9.45 8.79
CA ALA A 206 13.90 -10.32 9.20
C ALA A 206 13.48 -11.34 8.13
N LEU A 207 13.73 -11.06 6.84
CA LEU A 207 13.46 -12.01 5.74
C LEU A 207 14.24 -13.33 5.90
N SER A 208 15.43 -13.29 6.48
CA SER A 208 16.20 -14.51 6.80
C SER A 208 15.67 -15.31 8.00
N GLY A 209 14.65 -14.79 8.70
CA GLY A 209 14.11 -15.35 9.93
C GLY A 209 12.58 -15.48 9.91
N SER A 210 11.94 -14.91 10.93
CA SER A 210 10.51 -15.09 11.18
C SER A 210 9.63 -14.47 10.10
N LEU A 211 10.01 -13.30 9.55
CA LEU A 211 9.23 -12.65 8.50
C LEU A 211 9.22 -13.51 7.24
N GLY A 212 10.39 -13.97 6.78
CA GLY A 212 10.47 -14.85 5.60
C GLY A 212 9.66 -16.13 5.76
N SER A 213 9.71 -16.76 6.94
CA SER A 213 8.91 -17.96 7.23
C SER A 213 7.39 -17.67 7.19
N THR A 214 6.98 -16.47 7.58
CA THR A 214 5.55 -16.06 7.58
C THR A 214 5.08 -15.63 6.18
N LEU A 215 5.98 -15.08 5.37
CA LEU A 215 5.69 -14.68 3.98
C LEU A 215 5.75 -15.86 2.99
N ALA A 216 6.52 -16.91 3.26
CA ALA A 216 6.66 -18.10 2.42
C ALA A 216 5.34 -18.77 1.99
N PRO A 217 4.29 -18.88 2.83
CA PRO A 217 2.99 -19.38 2.38
C PRO A 217 2.16 -18.36 1.59
N LEU A 218 2.54 -17.08 1.56
CA LEU A 218 1.77 -15.97 0.96
C LEU A 218 2.33 -15.52 -0.40
N LEU A 219 3.64 -15.63 -0.58
CA LEU A 219 4.38 -15.16 -1.75
C LEU A 219 5.17 -16.30 -2.40
N THR A 220 5.42 -16.21 -3.70
CA THR A 220 6.26 -17.20 -4.37
C THR A 220 7.74 -17.05 -3.97
N PRO A 221 8.57 -18.09 -4.15
CA PRO A 221 10.01 -17.98 -3.92
C PRO A 221 10.67 -16.82 -4.68
N ASP A 222 10.29 -16.63 -5.95
CA ASP A 222 10.83 -15.57 -6.82
C ASP A 222 10.42 -14.17 -6.32
N GLU A 223 9.21 -14.02 -5.79
CA GLU A 223 8.74 -12.76 -5.21
C GLU A 223 9.47 -12.40 -3.90
N LEU A 224 9.81 -13.41 -3.10
CA LEU A 224 10.60 -13.25 -1.88
C LEU A 224 12.06 -12.88 -2.18
N GLU A 225 12.68 -13.55 -3.15
CA GLU A 225 14.02 -13.20 -3.62
C GLU A 225 14.05 -11.77 -4.17
N ALA A 226 13.06 -11.40 -5.00
CA ALA A 226 12.95 -10.04 -5.52
C ALA A 226 12.72 -8.99 -4.42
N LEU A 227 12.03 -9.33 -3.32
CA LEU A 227 11.87 -8.46 -2.16
C LEU A 227 13.21 -8.24 -1.42
N ASP A 228 14.00 -9.29 -1.18
CA ASP A 228 15.33 -9.15 -0.59
C ASP A 228 16.25 -8.30 -1.48
N ASP A 229 16.25 -8.58 -2.79
CA ASP A 229 17.03 -7.86 -3.78
C ASP A 229 16.66 -6.36 -3.86
N ARG A 230 15.36 -6.04 -3.79
CA ARG A 230 14.89 -4.65 -3.72
C ARG A 230 15.44 -3.96 -2.48
N CYS A 231 15.34 -4.60 -1.31
CA CYS A 231 15.90 -4.05 -0.07
C CYS A 231 17.42 -3.87 -0.17
N ALA A 232 18.13 -4.87 -0.71
CA ALA A 232 19.58 -4.83 -0.87
C ALA A 232 20.03 -3.68 -1.78
N ARG A 233 19.37 -3.47 -2.92
CA ARG A 233 19.68 -2.35 -3.83
C ARG A 233 19.40 -1.00 -3.19
N LEU A 234 18.27 -0.85 -2.52
CA LEU A 234 17.90 0.40 -1.86
C LEU A 234 18.89 0.75 -0.73
N LEU A 235 19.39 -0.24 0.02
CA LEU A 235 20.43 -0.02 1.03
C LEU A 235 21.82 0.29 0.44
N ALA A 236 22.14 -0.29 -0.71
CA ALA A 236 23.41 -0.04 -1.40
C ALA A 236 23.47 1.38 -1.99
N SER A 237 22.33 1.91 -2.42
CA SER A 237 22.17 3.27 -2.94
C SER A 237 20.91 3.90 -2.33
N PRO A 238 21.01 4.48 -1.11
CA PRO A 238 19.86 4.96 -0.32
C PRO A 238 19.32 6.28 -0.87
N VAL A 239 18.69 6.20 -2.04
CA VAL A 239 17.99 7.30 -2.72
C VAL A 239 16.64 6.78 -3.23
N PHE A 240 15.64 7.64 -3.28
CA PHE A 240 14.38 7.31 -3.94
C PHE A 240 14.61 7.02 -5.43
N PRO A 241 14.19 5.86 -5.93
CA PRO A 241 14.47 5.47 -7.32
C PRO A 241 13.66 6.29 -8.31
N GLU A 242 14.18 6.42 -9.53
CA GLU A 242 13.42 6.94 -10.67
C GLU A 242 12.47 5.87 -11.23
N PRO A 243 11.31 6.27 -11.79
CA PRO A 243 10.44 5.38 -12.54
C PRO A 243 11.19 4.74 -13.72
N HIS A 244 10.98 3.45 -13.96
CA HIS A 244 11.56 2.76 -15.10
C HIS A 244 10.67 1.62 -15.59
N GLY A 245 11.02 1.08 -16.76
CA GLY A 245 10.24 0.04 -17.41
C GLY A 245 9.13 0.59 -18.33
N PRO A 246 8.29 -0.30 -18.88
CA PRO A 246 7.36 0.05 -19.95
C PRO A 246 6.01 0.62 -19.47
N MET A 247 5.71 0.51 -18.18
CA MET A 247 4.44 0.97 -17.61
C MET A 247 4.52 2.46 -17.22
N PRO A 248 3.40 3.20 -17.25
CA PRO A 248 3.37 4.57 -16.75
C PRO A 248 3.78 4.64 -15.27
N ALA A 249 4.52 5.68 -14.89
CA ALA A 249 4.98 5.86 -13.52
C ALA A 249 3.84 6.01 -12.50
N VAL A 250 2.74 6.64 -12.89
CA VAL A 250 1.56 6.86 -12.04
C VAL A 250 0.45 5.89 -12.46
N PRO A 251 -0.28 5.26 -11.52
CA PRO A 251 -1.42 4.41 -11.87
C PRO A 251 -2.57 5.23 -12.46
N TRP A 252 -3.43 4.56 -13.22
CA TRP A 252 -4.63 5.17 -13.80
C TRP A 252 -5.89 4.37 -13.43
N PRO A 253 -6.98 5.04 -13.01
CA PRO A 253 -7.05 6.46 -12.65
C PRO A 253 -6.15 6.80 -11.46
N VAL A 254 -5.88 8.10 -11.25
CA VAL A 254 -5.03 8.59 -10.15
C VAL A 254 -5.73 8.55 -8.78
N PHE A 255 -7.06 8.45 -8.76
CA PHE A 255 -7.92 8.23 -7.59
C PHE A 255 -8.85 7.03 -7.82
#